data_AF-A0A843ET76-F1
#
_entry.id   AF-A0A843ET76-F1
#
_cell.length_a   1.000
_cell.length_b   1.000
_cell.length_c   1.000
_cell.angle_alpha   90.00
_cell.angle_beta   90.00
_cell.angle_gamma   90.00
#
_symmetry.space_group_name_H-M   'P 1'
#
loop_
_entity.id
_entity.type
_entity.pdbx_description
1 polymer ?
#
loop_
_entity_poly.entity_id
_entity_poly.type
_entity_poly.pdbx_seq_one_letter_code
_entity_poly.pdbx_strand_id
1 'polypeptide(L)'
;LFAGEKGFEDVALEIPPTNGICGICSSSGKIGPSVSFGSSGICTVFSENVILADCCATALGNMIREGTPEEMSASAESICDVEGVDGCLCVCGGRIAICGTVPELVRGSFDDALLTRVEL
;
A
#
# COMPACT_ATOMS: atom_id res chain seq x y z
N LEU A 1 -1.98 8.47 0.23
CA LEU A 1 -2.35 7.07 0.57
C LEU A 1 -3.29 7.14 1.76
N PHE A 2 -4.43 6.45 1.74
CA PHE A 2 -5.33 6.44 2.89
C PHE A 2 -5.25 5.07 3.59
N ALA A 3 -4.43 5.00 4.64
CA ALA A 3 -4.26 3.79 5.45
C ALA A 3 -5.21 3.75 6.67
N GLY A 4 -5.98 4.81 6.94
CA GLY A 4 -6.85 4.84 8.13
C GLY A 4 -6.10 4.61 9.46
N GLU A 5 -4.79 4.84 9.48
CA GLU A 5 -3.90 4.61 10.62
C GLU A 5 -3.23 5.92 11.04
N LYS A 6 -3.13 6.13 12.37
CA LYS A 6 -2.48 7.32 12.92
C LYS A 6 -1.00 7.38 12.56
N GLY A 7 -0.53 8.57 12.19
CA GLY A 7 0.83 8.83 11.73
C GLY A 7 1.02 8.68 10.22
N PHE A 8 0.02 8.12 9.52
CA PHE A 8 -0.01 7.94 8.08
C PHE A 8 -1.12 8.74 7.39
N GLU A 9 -1.82 9.63 8.10
CA GLU A 9 -2.96 10.36 7.55
C GLU A 9 -2.55 11.20 6.34
N ASP A 10 -1.45 11.93 6.45
CA ASP A 10 -0.96 12.90 5.47
C ASP A 10 0.18 12.35 4.60
N VAL A 11 0.30 11.02 4.46
CA VAL A 11 1.35 10.43 3.62
C VAL A 11 0.88 10.32 2.17
N ALA A 12 1.65 10.90 1.26
CA ALA A 12 1.41 10.86 -0.18
C ALA A 12 2.63 10.34 -0.94
N LEU A 13 2.41 9.95 -2.19
CA LEU A 13 3.46 9.56 -3.13
C LEU A 13 3.67 10.72 -4.11
N GLU A 14 4.88 11.25 -4.18
CA GLU A 14 5.24 12.22 -5.21
C GLU A 14 5.60 11.47 -6.49
N ILE A 15 4.73 11.59 -7.51
CA ILE A 15 4.91 10.92 -8.80
C ILE A 15 5.54 11.91 -9.77
N PRO A 16 6.84 11.79 -10.10
CA PRO A 16 7.45 12.65 -11.10
C PRO A 16 6.89 12.33 -12.50
N PRO A 17 6.95 13.27 -13.46
CA PRO A 17 6.63 12.98 -14.85
C PRO A 17 7.45 11.80 -15.39
N THR A 18 6.77 10.81 -15.97
CA THR A 18 7.42 9.62 -16.54
C THR A 18 7.24 9.62 -18.07
N ASN A 19 8.14 8.93 -18.79
CA ASN A 19 8.04 8.78 -20.25
C ASN A 19 7.17 7.57 -20.68
N GLY A 20 6.53 6.88 -19.72
CA GLY A 20 5.84 5.61 -19.90
C GLY A 20 4.67 5.43 -18.93
N ILE A 21 4.07 4.24 -18.91
CA ILE A 21 2.99 3.93 -17.98
C ILE A 21 3.58 3.68 -16.59
N CYS A 22 3.09 4.40 -15.58
CA CYS A 22 3.36 4.09 -14.17
C CYS A 22 2.08 3.49 -13.58
N GLY A 23 2.00 2.16 -13.50
CA GLY A 23 0.90 1.47 -12.85
C GLY A 23 1.08 1.52 -11.34
N ILE A 24 0.09 2.10 -10.67
CA ILE A 24 0.03 2.20 -9.21
C ILE A 24 -1.30 1.60 -8.78
N CYS A 25 -1.26 0.43 -8.17
CA CYS A 25 -2.46 -0.24 -7.70
C CYS A 25 -2.37 -0.46 -6.20
N SER A 26 -3.48 -0.21 -5.51
CA SER A 26 -3.58 -0.37 -4.07
C SER A 26 -4.70 -1.33 -3.71
N SER A 27 -4.42 -2.23 -2.76
CA SER A 27 -5.42 -3.05 -2.08
C SER A 27 -5.52 -2.62 -0.63
N SER A 28 -6.74 -2.51 -0.12
CA SER A 28 -7.02 -2.14 1.26
C SER A 28 -8.00 -3.13 1.86
N GLY A 29 -7.77 -3.58 3.09
CA GLY A 29 -8.62 -4.55 3.75
C GLY A 29 -8.40 -4.58 5.26
N LYS A 30 -9.36 -5.17 5.98
CA LYS A 30 -9.12 -5.56 7.38
C LYS A 30 -8.03 -6.63 7.39
N ILE A 31 -6.84 -6.28 7.86
CA ILE A 31 -5.76 -7.24 8.06
C ILE A 31 -6.04 -7.92 9.42
N GLY A 32 -6.53 -9.16 9.39
CA GLY A 32 -6.70 -10.02 10.56
C GLY A 32 -8.08 -9.96 11.28
N PRO A 33 -8.39 -10.95 12.15
CA PRO A 33 -9.74 -11.19 12.68
C PRO A 33 -10.13 -10.32 13.89
N SER A 34 -9.29 -9.38 14.31
CA SER A 34 -9.54 -8.59 15.51
C SER A 34 -10.33 -7.32 15.19
N VAL A 35 -11.50 -7.20 15.83
CA VAL A 35 -12.29 -5.97 15.88
C VAL A 35 -11.48 -4.89 16.59
N SER A 36 -10.71 -4.11 15.82
CA SER A 36 -10.27 -2.78 16.21
C SER A 36 -11.06 -1.77 15.37
N PHE A 37 -11.72 -0.85 16.05
CA PHE A 37 -12.38 0.28 15.40
C PHE A 37 -11.30 1.21 14.84
N GLY A 38 -10.92 0.98 13.57
CA GLY A 38 -9.98 1.78 12.80
C GLY A 38 -8.58 1.18 12.70
N SER A 39 -8.36 0.23 11.79
CA SER A 39 -7.03 -0.08 11.25
C SER A 39 -7.23 -0.78 9.90
N SER A 40 -7.27 -0.02 8.82
CA SER A 40 -7.39 -0.57 7.46
C SER A 40 -6.01 -0.53 6.80
N GLY A 41 -5.27 -1.63 6.80
CA GLY A 41 -3.99 -1.65 6.11
C GLY A 41 -4.13 -1.33 4.61
N ILE A 42 -3.07 -0.82 4.01
CA ILE A 42 -2.99 -0.55 2.57
C ILE A 42 -1.71 -1.17 2.00
N CYS A 43 -1.85 -1.88 0.89
CA CYS A 43 -0.75 -2.48 0.14
C CYS A 43 -0.74 -1.87 -1.25
N THR A 44 0.37 -1.29 -1.67
CA THR A 44 0.51 -0.60 -2.96
C THR A 44 1.67 -1.18 -3.74
N VAL A 45 1.46 -1.45 -5.01
CA VAL A 45 2.47 -2.04 -5.92
C VAL A 45 2.64 -1.13 -7.14
N PHE A 46 3.88 -1.02 -7.59
CA PHE A 46 4.32 -0.24 -8.73
C PHE A 46 4.81 -1.18 -9.84
N SER A 47 4.28 -1.02 -11.05
CA SER A 47 4.69 -1.76 -12.24
C SER A 47 4.25 -1.03 -13.51
N GLU A 48 5.01 -1.11 -14.60
CA GLU A 48 4.52 -0.70 -15.93
C GLU A 48 3.29 -1.50 -16.38
N ASN A 49 3.14 -2.74 -15.91
CA ASN A 49 1.97 -3.58 -16.17
C ASN A 49 0.92 -3.38 -15.06
N VAL A 50 -0.10 -2.58 -15.35
CA VAL A 50 -1.18 -2.24 -14.41
C VAL A 50 -1.94 -3.48 -13.92
N ILE A 51 -2.12 -4.50 -14.77
CA ILE A 51 -2.80 -5.74 -14.38
C ILE A 51 -1.94 -6.51 -13.36
N LEU A 52 -0.62 -6.55 -13.59
CA LEU A 52 0.31 -7.16 -12.65
C LEU A 52 0.31 -6.42 -11.31
N ALA A 53 0.38 -5.08 -11.34
CA ALA A 53 0.33 -4.26 -10.12
C ALA A 53 -0.92 -4.57 -9.28
N ASP A 54 -2.10 -4.65 -9.90
CA ASP A 54 -3.36 -4.93 -9.20
C ASP A 54 -3.39 -6.33 -8.57
N CYS A 55 -2.97 -7.36 -9.32
CA CYS A 55 -2.85 -8.72 -8.82
C CYS A 55 -1.86 -8.81 -7.66
N CYS A 56 -0.69 -8.19 -7.79
CA CYS A 56 0.35 -8.17 -6.76
C CYS A 56 -0.06 -7.38 -5.52
N ALA A 57 -0.78 -6.26 -5.66
CA ALA A 57 -1.29 -5.49 -4.51
C ALA A 57 -2.29 -6.31 -3.70
N THR A 58 -3.18 -7.06 -4.38
CA THR A 58 -4.10 -8.00 -3.73
C THR A 58 -3.35 -9.17 -3.07
N ALA A 59 -2.36 -9.75 -3.75
CA ALA A 59 -1.53 -10.82 -3.18
C ALA A 59 -0.78 -10.37 -1.93
N LEU A 60 -0.14 -9.19 -1.97
CA LEU A 60 0.56 -8.58 -0.84
C LEU A 60 -0.36 -8.45 0.38
N GLY A 61 -1.57 -7.91 0.19
CA GLY A 61 -2.56 -7.79 1.26
C GLY A 61 -2.99 -9.13 1.86
N ASN A 62 -3.03 -10.20 1.05
CA ASN A 62 -3.38 -11.54 1.53
C ASN A 62 -2.23 -12.27 2.25
N MET A 63 -0.98 -11.92 1.94
CA MET A 63 0.21 -12.50 2.58
C MET A 63 0.38 -11.98 4.01
N ILE A 64 -0.01 -10.73 4.27
CA ILE A 64 0.08 -10.10 5.59
C ILE A 64 -1.15 -10.47 6.41
N ARG A 65 -0.98 -11.21 7.50
CA ARG A 65 -2.07 -11.67 8.37
C ARG A 65 -2.08 -10.96 9.72
N GLU A 66 -0.93 -10.93 10.37
CA GLU A 66 -0.76 -10.37 11.72
C GLU A 66 -0.13 -8.97 11.67
N GLY A 67 0.52 -8.60 10.56
CA GLY A 67 1.15 -7.29 10.39
C GLY A 67 2.42 -7.14 11.23
N THR A 68 3.14 -8.25 11.48
CA THR A 68 4.44 -8.18 12.15
C THR A 68 5.50 -7.60 11.20
N PRO A 69 6.54 -6.91 11.71
CA PRO A 69 7.61 -6.37 10.87
C PRO A 69 8.25 -7.42 9.95
N GLU A 70 8.47 -8.63 10.46
CA GLU A 70 9.08 -9.74 9.74
C GLU A 70 8.16 -10.26 8.61
N GLU A 71 6.87 -10.41 8.89
CA GLU A 71 5.86 -10.84 7.90
C GLU A 71 5.70 -9.79 6.79
N MET A 72 5.61 -8.51 7.18
CA MET A 72 5.50 -7.40 6.22
C MET A 72 6.73 -7.31 5.31
N SER A 73 7.93 -7.44 5.87
CA SER A 73 9.18 -7.37 5.11
C SER A 73 9.30 -8.55 4.15
N ALA A 74 9.10 -9.78 4.63
CA ALA A 74 9.16 -10.98 3.79
C ALA A 74 8.10 -10.97 2.68
N SER A 75 6.90 -10.46 2.95
CA SER A 75 5.85 -10.33 1.95
C SER A 75 6.19 -9.28 0.89
N ALA A 76 6.74 -8.13 1.30
CA ALA A 76 7.17 -7.08 0.38
C ALA A 76 8.34 -7.56 -0.51
N GLU A 77 9.32 -8.26 0.06
CA GLU A 77 10.43 -8.89 -0.68
C GLU A 77 9.90 -9.89 -1.71
N SER A 78 9.01 -10.80 -1.29
CA SER A 78 8.43 -11.80 -2.20
C SER A 78 7.64 -11.19 -3.36
N ILE A 79 7.00 -10.04 -3.16
CA ILE A 79 6.27 -9.33 -4.23
C ILE A 79 7.24 -8.58 -5.13
N CYS A 80 8.28 -7.98 -4.57
CA CYS A 80 9.31 -7.28 -5.34
C CYS A 80 10.16 -8.21 -6.20
N ASP A 81 10.28 -9.49 -5.82
CA ASP A 81 10.97 -10.52 -6.61
C ASP A 81 10.16 -11.00 -7.83
N VAL A 82 8.90 -10.58 -7.98
CA VAL A 82 8.07 -10.92 -9.15
C VAL A 82 8.57 -10.13 -10.36
N GLU A 83 8.86 -10.83 -11.45
CA GLU A 83 9.28 -10.20 -12.71
C GLU A 83 8.28 -9.15 -13.19
N GLY A 84 8.76 -7.93 -13.42
CA GLY A 84 7.95 -6.79 -13.86
C GLY A 84 7.37 -5.96 -12.72
N VAL A 85 7.58 -6.31 -11.44
CA VAL A 85 7.31 -5.42 -10.31
C VAL A 85 8.50 -4.49 -10.10
N ASP A 86 8.24 -3.18 -10.07
CA ASP A 86 9.28 -2.18 -9.83
C ASP A 86 9.54 -1.98 -8.34
N GLY A 87 8.48 -2.06 -7.54
CA GLY A 87 8.52 -1.93 -6.09
C GLY A 87 7.15 -2.06 -5.46
N CYS A 88 7.13 -2.11 -4.12
CA CYS A 88 5.90 -2.13 -3.35
C CYS A 88 6.08 -1.48 -1.98
N LEU A 89 4.96 -1.09 -1.39
CA LEU A 89 4.88 -0.70 0.01
C LEU A 89 3.63 -1.27 0.65
N CYS A 90 3.69 -1.52 1.95
CA CYS A 90 2.51 -1.85 2.74
C CYS A 90 2.54 -1.12 4.08
N VAL A 91 1.37 -0.66 4.53
CA VAL A 91 1.15 -0.04 5.84
C VAL A 91 0.19 -0.92 6.62
N CYS A 92 0.60 -1.32 7.82
CA CYS A 92 -0.21 -2.12 8.73
C CYS A 92 0.25 -1.92 10.18
N GLY A 93 -0.71 -1.69 11.09
CA GLY A 93 -0.45 -1.64 12.54
C GLY A 93 0.52 -0.54 12.96
N GLY A 94 0.48 0.62 12.31
CA GLY A 94 1.35 1.78 12.53
C GLY A 94 2.76 1.60 11.97
N ARG A 95 2.97 0.64 11.07
CA ARG A 95 4.27 0.34 10.46
C ARG A 95 4.16 0.42 8.95
N ILE A 96 5.29 0.69 8.31
CA ILE A 96 5.45 0.64 6.86
C ILE A 96 6.60 -0.28 6.49
N ALA A 97 6.39 -1.12 5.49
CA ALA A 97 7.47 -1.82 4.78
C ALA A 97 7.51 -1.35 3.33
N ILE A 98 8.71 -1.20 2.78
CA ILE A 98 8.97 -0.68 1.44
C ILE A 98 10.04 -1.57 0.81
N CYS A 99 9.82 -2.02 -0.42
CA CYS A 99 10.78 -2.83 -1.17
C CYS A 99 10.84 -2.37 -2.63
N GLY A 100 12.03 -2.40 -3.23
CA GLY A 100 12.26 -1.98 -4.62
C GLY A 100 12.23 -0.47 -4.85
N THR A 101 11.86 -0.09 -6.07
CA THR A 101 11.74 1.30 -6.53
C THR A 101 10.36 1.84 -6.21
N VAL A 102 10.29 2.69 -5.19
CA VAL A 102 9.06 3.33 -4.74
C VAL A 102 9.21 4.85 -4.84
N PRO A 103 8.19 5.59 -5.33
CA PRO A 103 8.22 7.05 -5.36
C PRO A 103 8.44 7.67 -3.98
N GLU A 104 8.88 8.93 -3.96
CA GLU A 104 9.16 9.63 -2.71
C GLU A 104 7.90 9.75 -1.86
N LEU A 105 8.03 9.41 -0.57
CA LEU A 105 6.98 9.60 0.42
C LEU A 105 7.05 11.03 0.95
N VAL A 106 6.03 11.81 0.66
CA VAL A 106 5.92 13.20 1.06
C VAL A 106 4.76 13.40 2.03
N ARG A 107 4.80 14.49 2.79
CA ARG A 107 3.64 14.95 3.57
C ARG A 107 2.75 15.79 2.67
N GLY A 108 1.50 15.36 2.50
CA GLY A 108 0.50 16.02 1.68
C GLY A 108 -0.74 16.36 2.50
N SER A 109 -1.30 17.54 2.29
CA SER A 109 -2.63 17.88 2.80
C SER A 109 -3.69 17.32 1.86
N PHE A 110 -4.70 16.64 2.42
CA PHE A 110 -5.88 16.18 1.68
C PHE A 110 -7.13 16.75 2.34
N ASP A 111 -8.13 17.07 1.53
CA ASP A 111 -9.43 17.52 2.03
C ASP A 111 -10.28 16.29 2.39
N ASP A 112 -10.58 16.13 3.67
CA ASP A 112 -11.44 15.07 4.20
C ASP A 112 -12.81 15.03 3.51
N ALA A 113 -13.29 16.15 2.96
CA ALA A 113 -14.55 16.21 2.21
C ALA A 113 -14.53 15.38 0.91
N LEU A 114 -13.34 15.00 0.40
CA LEU A 114 -13.19 14.16 -0.78
C LEU A 114 -13.32 12.66 -0.47
N LEU A 115 -13.29 12.27 0.82
CA LEU A 115 -13.45 10.88 1.22
C LEU A 115 -14.92 10.48 1.19
N THR A 116 -15.28 9.61 0.23
CA THR A 116 -16.59 8.96 0.22
C THR A 116 -16.62 7.85 1.26
N ARG A 117 -17.50 7.97 2.25
CA ARG A 117 -17.73 6.95 3.28
C ARG A 117 -19.03 6.23 2.98
N VAL A 118 -18.98 4.90 2.91
CA VAL A 118 -20.18 4.06 2.81
C VAL A 118 -20.52 3.60 4.23
N GLU A 119 -21.61 4.12 4.79
CA GLU A 119 -22.20 3.59 6.02
C GLU A 119 -22.98 2.31 5.65
N LEU A 120 -22.61 1.19 6.28
CA LEU A 120 -23.27 -0.11 6.13
C LEU A 120 -24.18 -0.38 7.33
#